data_AF-A0A6A6R8Q8-F1
#
_entry.id   AF-A0A6A6R8Q8-F1
#
_cell.length_a   1.000
_cell.length_b   1.000
_cell.length_c   1.000
_cell.angle_alpha   90.00
_cell.angle_beta   90.00
_cell.angle_gamma   90.00
#
_symmetry.space_group_name_H-M   'P 1'
#
loop_
_entity.id
_entity.type
_entity.pdbx_description
1 polymer ?
#
loop_
_entity_poly.entity_id
_entity_poly.type
_entity_poly.pdbx_seq_one_letter_code
_entity_poly.pdbx_strand_id
1 'polypeptide(L)'
;MSSSTLPIPRRTKETDTILLAAKSVLKKLRQDSIAAFLAHIEIRKTTPDESRRLPALRKDDGENAGYYTIVESTQPGLLSRTLAIRWENGSLYKRRFNKLPDCFVAGNRLEVKIRRVWINFQEWVQTLHRDAEQYVGDVGFRKQAQWWASNGKQFRVMELPKELRLAVFGQAIGMDLFPETYSRATEESDETCVASLGHGYTPPEEWEGTVRRGDIVDAPNFALLRVSKQVYEECKDAAFLGRVSFADQRHADILPLLKAPEVPIPNVLTHIGLSLSLMEYIYFFGVRVQPWLDEGRITSPPPAQEFFCNVPTLQRLGIKFPSPMYGQFTDPWCIDRCEKNYRGPEGELPMGCHNTVVDWIMIFATQYVGHIPKVYLEGYVKNSIQAKWRGIFDSQNSGTEIDLRNEMTAIELIPFEDLPPKCDCAYPCDNRDIWLITHPLDTCDHGPGSQCKCVWRIGHQEQRQQPKRVLKRYKFHFEDERSSDSSGDDDASQHRSTLR
;
A
#
# COMPACT_ATOMS: atom_id res chain seq x y z
N MET A 1 -10.71 -43.35 66.56
CA MET A 1 -9.27 -43.04 66.42
C MET A 1 -9.05 -42.38 65.07
N SER A 2 -9.06 -41.04 65.05
CA SER A 2 -8.85 -40.22 63.84
C SER A 2 -7.47 -39.59 63.94
N SER A 3 -6.55 -40.04 63.08
CA SER A 3 -5.18 -39.54 62.99
C SER A 3 -5.18 -38.16 62.32
N SER A 4 -4.78 -37.14 63.09
CA SER A 4 -4.53 -35.78 62.62
C SER A 4 -3.13 -35.71 62.01
N THR A 5 -3.04 -35.69 60.67
CA THR A 5 -1.80 -35.39 59.95
C THR A 5 -1.56 -33.88 59.97
N LEU A 6 -0.51 -33.45 60.68
CA LEU A 6 -0.05 -32.07 60.69
C LEU A 6 0.37 -31.61 59.27
N PRO A 7 -0.01 -30.39 58.85
CA PRO A 7 0.33 -29.88 57.53
C PRO A 7 1.84 -29.67 57.42
N ILE A 8 2.44 -30.30 56.39
CA ILE A 8 3.86 -30.12 56.05
C ILE A 8 4.11 -28.62 55.81
N PRO A 9 5.05 -27.99 56.53
CA PRO A 9 5.34 -26.57 56.35
C PRO A 9 5.76 -26.32 54.90
N ARG A 10 4.96 -25.53 54.18
CA ARG A 10 5.30 -25.08 52.82
C ARG A 10 6.62 -24.32 52.90
N ARG A 11 7.69 -24.91 52.35
CA ARG A 11 8.96 -24.20 52.14
C ARG A 11 8.65 -22.92 51.35
N THR A 12 8.80 -21.78 52.00
CA THR A 12 8.73 -20.48 51.33
C THR A 12 9.83 -20.47 50.27
N LYS A 13 9.45 -20.32 49.00
CA LYS A 13 10.42 -20.25 47.91
C LYS A 13 11.28 -19.01 48.15
N GLU A 14 12.57 -19.21 48.42
CA GLU A 14 13.52 -18.11 48.53
C GLU A 14 13.52 -17.30 47.23
N THR A 15 13.31 -15.99 47.36
CA THR A 15 13.24 -15.07 46.23
C THR A 15 14.66 -14.69 45.81
N ASP A 16 15.04 -15.04 44.57
CA ASP A 16 16.33 -14.67 43.98
C ASP A 16 16.32 -13.18 43.59
N THR A 17 16.97 -12.34 44.40
CA THR A 17 16.91 -10.87 44.26
C THR A 17 17.60 -10.39 42.98
N ILE A 18 18.65 -11.07 42.55
CA ILE A 18 19.37 -10.77 41.31
C ILE A 18 18.46 -11.03 40.11
N LEU A 19 17.75 -12.16 40.10
CA LEU A 19 16.83 -12.47 39.01
C LEU A 19 15.71 -11.42 38.91
N LEU A 20 15.12 -11.04 40.04
CA LEU A 20 14.08 -10.00 40.07
C LEU A 20 14.61 -8.65 39.59
N ALA A 21 15.80 -8.26 40.03
CA ALA A 21 16.41 -7.01 39.62
C ALA A 21 16.77 -7.01 38.13
N ALA A 22 17.35 -8.10 37.62
CA ALA A 22 17.66 -8.24 36.19
C ALA A 22 16.39 -8.17 35.34
N LYS A 23 15.30 -8.85 35.77
CA LYS A 23 13.99 -8.73 35.13
C LYS A 23 13.44 -7.30 35.17
N SER A 24 13.65 -6.58 36.27
CA SER A 24 13.26 -5.16 36.40
C SER A 24 14.06 -4.27 35.43
N VAL A 25 15.38 -4.46 35.32
CA VAL A 25 16.22 -3.75 34.35
C VAL A 25 15.76 -4.03 32.93
N LEU A 26 15.56 -5.29 32.56
CA LEU A 26 15.09 -5.66 31.23
C LEU A 26 13.70 -5.07 30.95
N LYS A 27 12.78 -5.09 31.90
CA LYS A 27 11.46 -4.46 31.76
C LYS A 27 11.60 -2.96 31.46
N LYS A 28 12.42 -2.25 32.24
CA LYS A 28 12.66 -0.81 32.05
C LYS A 28 13.31 -0.53 30.68
N LEU A 29 14.34 -1.30 30.31
CA LEU A 29 14.99 -1.18 29.01
C LEU A 29 14.03 -1.41 27.85
N ARG A 30 13.15 -2.41 27.94
CA ARG A 30 12.10 -2.65 26.94
C ARG A 30 11.12 -1.49 26.85
N GLN A 31 10.82 -0.78 27.95
CA GLN A 31 9.96 0.41 27.92
C GLN A 31 10.67 1.65 27.36
N ASP A 32 11.98 1.75 27.55
CA ASP A 32 12.79 2.91 27.15
C ASP A 32 13.33 2.80 25.71
N SER A 33 13.49 1.58 25.18
CA SER A 33 14.09 1.35 23.88
C SER A 33 13.34 0.29 23.08
N ILE A 34 12.89 0.66 21.87
CA ILE A 34 12.30 -0.28 20.92
C ILE A 34 13.25 -1.43 20.60
N ALA A 35 14.54 -1.15 20.50
CA ALA A 35 15.52 -2.20 20.22
C ALA A 35 15.61 -3.25 21.34
N ALA A 36 15.55 -2.82 22.60
CA ALA A 36 15.52 -3.74 23.72
C ALA A 36 14.20 -4.54 23.79
N PHE A 37 13.08 -3.94 23.36
CA PHE A 37 11.81 -4.62 23.20
C PHE A 37 11.87 -5.73 22.15
N LEU A 38 12.44 -5.46 20.97
CA LEU A 38 12.55 -6.42 19.87
C LEU A 38 13.49 -7.59 20.17
N ALA A 39 14.62 -7.32 20.82
CA ALA A 39 15.59 -8.36 21.20
C ALA A 39 14.97 -9.47 22.08
N HIS A 40 13.80 -9.20 22.68
CA HIS A 40 13.01 -10.14 23.47
C HIS A 40 13.87 -10.93 24.47
N ILE A 41 14.71 -10.20 25.20
CA ILE A 41 15.72 -10.78 26.10
C ILE A 41 15.02 -11.36 27.33
N GLU A 42 14.96 -12.67 27.45
CA GLU A 42 14.47 -13.33 28.65
C GLU A 42 15.61 -13.77 29.55
N ILE A 43 15.40 -13.66 30.86
CA ILE A 43 16.34 -14.16 31.85
C ILE A 43 15.64 -15.15 32.78
N ARG A 44 16.28 -16.31 32.95
CA ARG A 44 15.86 -17.35 33.89
C ARG A 44 17.03 -17.84 34.72
N LYS A 45 16.72 -18.44 35.86
CA LYS A 45 17.72 -19.16 36.64
C LYS A 45 18.22 -20.36 35.82
N THR A 46 19.53 -20.58 35.86
CA THR A 46 20.15 -21.74 35.24
C THR A 46 19.62 -23.02 35.90
N THR A 47 19.29 -24.02 35.10
CA THR A 47 18.86 -25.32 35.60
C THR A 47 20.02 -26.05 36.31
N PRO A 48 19.74 -27.03 37.19
CA PRO A 48 20.81 -27.81 37.83
C PRO A 48 21.72 -28.51 36.81
N ASP A 49 21.16 -29.03 35.72
CA ASP A 49 21.92 -29.74 34.69
C ASP A 49 22.80 -28.81 33.86
N GLU A 50 22.30 -27.63 33.49
CA GLU A 50 23.12 -26.58 32.88
C GLU A 50 24.24 -26.14 33.84
N SER A 51 23.93 -25.99 35.14
CA SER A 51 24.90 -25.55 36.16
C SER A 51 26.07 -26.53 36.32
N ARG A 52 25.83 -27.84 36.20
CA ARG A 52 26.87 -28.89 36.28
C ARG A 52 27.89 -28.81 35.14
N ARG A 53 27.52 -28.21 34.02
CA ARG A 53 28.39 -28.06 32.84
C ARG A 53 29.19 -26.75 32.84
N LEU A 54 28.91 -25.85 33.78
CA LEU A 54 29.56 -24.55 33.87
C LEU A 54 30.80 -24.64 34.76
N PRO A 55 31.82 -23.80 34.51
CA PRO A 55 32.95 -23.66 35.42
C PRO A 55 32.46 -23.31 36.83
N ALA A 56 33.17 -23.79 37.86
CA ALA A 56 32.91 -23.32 39.21
C ALA A 56 33.13 -21.80 39.29
N LEU A 57 32.20 -21.08 39.94
CA LEU A 57 32.39 -19.67 40.27
C LEU A 57 33.64 -19.55 41.15
N ARG A 58 34.50 -18.59 40.83
CA ARG A 58 35.74 -18.41 41.59
C ARG A 58 35.47 -17.59 42.85
N LYS A 59 36.37 -17.65 43.85
CA LYS A 59 36.23 -16.83 45.06
C LYS A 59 36.22 -15.32 44.75
N ASP A 60 36.95 -14.88 43.73
CA ASP A 60 36.98 -13.50 43.23
C ASP A 60 35.68 -13.05 42.53
N ASP A 61 34.79 -13.97 42.18
CA ASP A 61 33.48 -13.62 41.60
C ASP A 61 32.51 -13.04 42.63
N GLY A 62 32.76 -13.27 43.92
CA GLY A 62 31.91 -12.82 45.02
C GLY A 62 30.84 -13.85 45.40
N GLU A 63 30.51 -13.89 46.69
CA GLU A 63 29.54 -14.85 47.26
C GLU A 63 28.10 -14.67 46.73
N ASN A 64 27.83 -13.49 46.17
CA ASN A 64 26.53 -13.15 45.59
C ASN A 64 26.40 -13.55 44.11
N ALA A 65 27.46 -14.00 43.44
CA ALA A 65 27.41 -14.34 42.03
C ALA A 65 26.53 -15.58 41.78
N GLY A 66 25.84 -15.58 40.65
CA GLY A 66 25.02 -16.70 40.20
C GLY A 66 24.99 -16.83 38.69
N TYR A 67 24.86 -18.06 38.19
CA TYR A 67 24.63 -18.29 36.77
C TYR A 67 23.16 -18.09 36.41
N TYR A 68 22.92 -17.33 35.35
CA TYR A 68 21.60 -17.11 34.75
C TYR A 68 21.66 -17.39 33.25
N THR A 69 20.61 -18.02 32.74
CA THR A 69 20.45 -18.24 31.31
C THR A 69 19.67 -17.10 30.72
N ILE A 70 20.28 -16.45 29.74
CA ILE A 70 19.70 -15.37 28.95
C ILE A 70 19.34 -15.96 27.59
N VAL A 71 18.11 -15.74 27.16
CA VAL A 71 17.57 -16.18 25.88
C VAL A 71 17.23 -14.95 25.07
N GLU A 72 17.76 -14.88 23.86
CA GLU A 72 17.60 -13.77 22.94
C GLU A 72 16.94 -14.26 21.66
N SER A 73 16.00 -13.47 21.14
CA SER A 73 15.43 -13.73 19.82
C SER A 73 16.34 -13.13 18.75
N THR A 74 17.08 -13.97 18.05
CA THR A 74 17.90 -13.61 16.88
C THR A 74 17.21 -14.14 15.60
N GLN A 75 17.44 -13.60 14.41
CA GLN A 75 17.05 -14.36 13.21
C GLN A 75 18.20 -15.27 12.75
N PRO A 76 17.96 -16.56 12.43
CA PRO A 76 16.68 -17.29 12.42
C PRO A 76 16.40 -18.17 13.66
N GLY A 77 16.70 -17.75 14.90
CA GLY A 77 16.49 -18.61 16.07
C GLY A 77 16.72 -17.99 17.45
N LEU A 78 16.68 -18.82 18.48
CA LEU A 78 16.93 -18.38 19.85
C LEU A 78 18.41 -18.54 20.19
N LEU A 79 19.09 -17.44 20.49
CA LEU A 79 20.43 -17.48 21.06
C LEU A 79 20.31 -17.60 22.58
N SER A 80 20.75 -18.74 23.13
CA SER A 80 20.80 -18.93 24.58
C SER A 80 22.23 -18.92 25.08
N ARG A 81 22.50 -18.09 26.09
CA ARG A 81 23.80 -18.02 26.76
C ARG A 81 23.64 -17.99 28.26
N THR A 82 24.49 -18.73 28.96
CA THR A 82 24.50 -18.76 30.42
C THR A 82 25.67 -17.95 30.95
N LEU A 83 25.38 -16.91 31.72
CA LEU A 83 26.33 -15.92 32.19
C LEU A 83 26.29 -15.78 33.71
N ALA A 84 27.43 -15.46 34.32
CA ALA A 84 27.48 -15.12 35.73
C ALA A 84 27.02 -13.66 35.91
N ILE A 85 26.10 -13.44 36.84
CA ILE A 85 25.58 -12.13 37.21
C ILE A 85 25.75 -11.96 38.72
N ARG A 86 26.13 -10.75 39.15
CA ARG A 86 26.28 -10.40 40.57
C ARG A 86 25.85 -8.97 40.85
N TRP A 87 25.85 -8.60 42.12
CA TRP A 87 25.87 -7.18 42.51
C TRP A 87 27.30 -6.64 42.50
N GLU A 88 27.44 -5.38 42.10
CA GLU A 88 28.67 -4.60 42.19
C GLU A 88 29.37 -4.80 43.55
N ASN A 89 30.69 -5.00 43.49
CA ASN A 89 31.52 -5.20 44.67
C ASN A 89 31.47 -3.99 45.60
N GLY A 90 31.18 -4.21 46.88
CA GLY A 90 31.04 -3.13 47.88
C GLY A 90 29.58 -2.72 48.17
N SER A 91 28.62 -3.23 47.41
CA SER A 91 27.20 -3.11 47.72
C SER A 91 26.87 -3.70 49.11
N LEU A 92 26.17 -2.93 49.96
CA LEU A 92 25.60 -3.43 51.23
C LEU A 92 24.60 -4.59 51.01
N TYR A 93 24.12 -4.76 49.79
CA TYR A 93 23.25 -5.87 49.36
C TYR A 93 24.09 -7.13 49.08
N LYS A 94 24.75 -7.67 50.11
CA LYS A 94 25.62 -8.86 49.97
C LYS A 94 24.86 -10.18 49.83
N ARG A 95 23.58 -10.23 50.23
CA ARG A 95 22.81 -11.49 50.20
C ARG A 95 22.03 -11.65 48.90
N ARG A 96 22.33 -12.75 48.19
CA ARG A 96 21.61 -13.21 47.00
C ARG A 96 20.13 -13.52 47.26
N PHE A 97 19.80 -13.88 48.49
CA PHE A 97 18.46 -14.15 48.95
C PHE A 97 18.14 -13.20 50.09
N ASN A 98 17.18 -12.28 49.87
CA ASN A 98 16.64 -11.45 50.95
C ASN A 98 15.41 -12.13 51.54
N LYS A 99 15.30 -12.06 52.88
CA LYS A 99 14.08 -12.45 53.61
C LYS A 99 13.02 -11.35 53.62
N LEU A 100 13.40 -10.11 53.28
CA LEU A 100 12.52 -8.94 53.23
C LEU A 100 12.19 -8.59 51.78
N PRO A 101 10.92 -8.70 51.34
CA PRO A 101 10.51 -8.49 49.94
C PRO A 101 10.62 -7.04 49.44
N ASP A 102 10.65 -6.05 50.33
CA ASP A 102 10.38 -4.66 49.98
C ASP A 102 11.62 -3.82 49.62
N CYS A 103 12.81 -4.41 49.64
CA CYS A 103 14.01 -3.71 49.22
C CYS A 103 14.09 -3.70 47.69
N PHE A 104 13.49 -2.70 47.04
CA PHE A 104 13.73 -2.41 45.62
C PHE A 104 15.22 -2.20 45.40
N VAL A 105 15.88 -3.13 44.69
CA VAL A 105 17.31 -3.01 44.41
C VAL A 105 17.51 -2.27 43.10
N ALA A 106 18.34 -1.22 43.13
CA ALA A 106 18.64 -0.41 41.97
C ALA A 106 19.37 -1.26 40.91
N GLY A 107 18.72 -1.45 39.76
CA GLY A 107 19.18 -2.34 38.70
C GLY A 107 20.49 -1.91 38.02
N ASN A 108 20.92 -0.66 38.21
CA ASN A 108 22.18 -0.13 37.72
C ASN A 108 23.42 -0.71 38.44
N ARG A 109 23.24 -1.49 39.51
CA ARG A 109 24.35 -2.16 40.24
C ARG A 109 24.55 -3.62 39.86
N LEU A 110 23.83 -4.11 38.85
CA LEU A 110 24.02 -5.46 38.35
C LEU A 110 25.23 -5.48 37.41
N GLU A 111 26.08 -6.48 37.60
CA GLU A 111 27.21 -6.75 36.72
C GLU A 111 27.05 -8.13 36.09
N VAL A 112 27.46 -8.26 34.83
CA VAL A 112 27.52 -9.52 34.08
C VAL A 112 28.95 -9.81 33.66
N LYS A 113 29.36 -11.07 33.81
CA LYS A 113 30.73 -11.48 33.50
C LYS A 113 30.85 -11.88 32.03
N ILE A 114 31.58 -11.07 31.25
CA ILE A 114 31.89 -11.32 29.84
C ILE A 114 33.41 -11.40 29.68
N ARG A 115 33.92 -12.50 29.12
CA ARG A 115 35.37 -12.70 28.88
C ARG A 115 36.25 -12.39 30.10
N ARG A 116 35.79 -12.77 31.31
CA ARG A 116 36.44 -12.54 32.62
C ARG A 116 36.39 -11.11 33.16
N VAL A 117 35.75 -10.18 32.45
CA VAL A 117 35.52 -8.81 32.91
C VAL A 117 34.08 -8.67 33.37
N TRP A 118 33.87 -8.00 34.50
CA TRP A 118 32.54 -7.63 34.98
C TRP A 118 32.13 -6.32 34.32
N ILE A 119 31.00 -6.33 33.61
CA ILE A 119 30.46 -5.19 32.87
C ILE A 119 29.09 -4.87 33.47
N ASN A 120 28.69 -3.60 33.48
CA ASN A 120 27.36 -3.23 33.91
C ASN A 120 26.30 -3.98 33.07
N PHE A 121 25.31 -4.58 33.71
CA PHE A 121 24.30 -5.39 33.03
C PHE A 121 23.48 -4.56 32.05
N GLN A 122 23.16 -3.30 32.39
CA GLN A 122 22.41 -2.40 31.51
C GLN A 122 23.24 -2.02 30.27
N GLU A 123 24.51 -1.70 30.46
CA GLU A 123 25.45 -1.38 29.37
C GLU A 123 25.64 -2.59 28.45
N TRP A 124 25.86 -3.77 29.03
CA TRP A 124 26.01 -5.00 28.26
C TRP A 124 24.75 -5.31 27.42
N VAL A 125 23.54 -5.16 27.97
CA VAL A 125 22.29 -5.34 27.20
C VAL A 125 22.22 -4.39 25.99
N GLN A 126 22.77 -3.17 26.11
CA GLN A 126 22.79 -2.23 24.98
C GLN A 126 23.76 -2.64 23.86
N THR A 127 24.81 -3.43 24.18
CA THR A 127 25.78 -3.96 23.20
C THR A 127 25.28 -5.16 22.39
N LEU A 128 24.13 -5.74 22.74
CA LEU A 128 23.63 -6.91 22.04
C LEU A 128 23.25 -6.57 20.59
N HIS A 129 23.56 -7.48 19.67
CA HIS A 129 23.34 -7.27 18.24
C HIS A 129 21.86 -7.02 17.95
N ARG A 130 21.59 -6.07 17.05
CA ARG A 130 20.25 -5.68 16.66
C ARG A 130 20.14 -5.94 15.17
N ASP A 131 19.31 -6.91 14.79
CA ASP A 131 19.00 -7.15 13.38
C ASP A 131 18.24 -5.94 12.82
N ALA A 132 18.94 -5.08 12.08
CA ALA A 132 18.36 -3.89 11.45
C ALA A 132 17.17 -4.23 10.54
N GLU A 133 17.13 -5.46 10.02
CA GLU A 133 16.05 -5.99 9.18
C GLU A 133 14.72 -6.14 9.94
N GLN A 134 14.74 -6.30 11.27
CA GLN A 134 13.51 -6.37 12.08
C GLN A 134 12.80 -5.02 12.22
N TYR A 135 13.44 -3.92 11.80
CA TYR A 135 12.91 -2.56 11.91
C TYR A 135 12.23 -2.07 10.63
N VAL A 136 12.23 -2.86 9.55
CA VAL A 136 11.75 -2.42 8.24
C VAL A 136 10.44 -3.12 7.87
N GLY A 137 9.58 -2.41 7.14
CA GLY A 137 8.32 -2.92 6.60
C GLY A 137 7.26 -3.24 7.66
N ASP A 138 6.25 -4.01 7.26
CA ASP A 138 5.05 -4.31 8.07
C ASP A 138 5.34 -5.01 9.40
N VAL A 139 6.43 -5.79 9.44
CA VAL A 139 6.86 -6.46 10.68
C VAL A 139 7.38 -5.42 11.67
N GLY A 140 8.26 -4.53 11.21
CA GLY A 140 8.80 -3.43 12.02
C GLY A 140 7.68 -2.53 12.55
N PHE A 141 6.74 -2.11 11.69
CA PHE A 141 5.60 -1.28 12.09
C PHE A 141 4.74 -1.95 13.17
N ARG A 142 4.36 -3.22 12.99
CA ARG A 142 3.56 -3.95 13.99
C ARG A 142 4.28 -4.06 15.33
N LYS A 143 5.59 -4.32 15.31
CA LYS A 143 6.37 -4.40 16.54
C LYS A 143 6.55 -3.05 17.22
N GLN A 144 6.74 -1.97 16.45
CA GLN A 144 6.77 -0.61 16.97
C GLN A 144 5.43 -0.24 17.60
N ALA A 145 4.31 -0.60 16.98
CA ALA A 145 2.97 -0.39 17.55
C ALA A 145 2.78 -1.16 18.87
N GLN A 146 3.21 -2.44 18.92
CA GLN A 146 3.19 -3.23 20.16
C GLN A 146 4.06 -2.61 21.25
N TRP A 147 5.24 -2.11 20.89
CA TRP A 147 6.14 -1.44 21.82
C TRP A 147 5.50 -0.19 22.43
N TRP A 148 4.94 0.70 21.60
CA TRP A 148 4.20 1.88 22.05
C TRP A 148 3.00 1.53 22.94
N ALA A 149 2.22 0.50 22.58
CA ALA A 149 1.13 0.03 23.42
C ALA A 149 1.61 -0.49 24.79
N SER A 150 2.81 -1.07 24.85
CA SER A 150 3.37 -1.66 26.07
C SER A 150 4.09 -0.67 27.00
N ASN A 151 4.63 0.43 26.45
CA ASN A 151 5.45 1.36 27.24
C ASN A 151 4.62 2.43 27.96
N GLY A 152 3.34 2.62 27.58
CA GLY A 152 2.44 3.61 28.17
C GLY A 152 2.86 5.06 27.94
N LYS A 153 3.86 5.29 27.08
CA LYS A 153 4.32 6.62 26.67
C LYS A 153 3.51 7.09 25.47
N GLN A 154 3.31 8.40 25.39
CA GLN A 154 2.71 9.05 24.23
C GLN A 154 3.80 9.80 23.46
N PHE A 155 3.77 9.67 22.14
CA PHE A 155 4.66 10.44 21.28
C PHE A 155 4.13 11.88 21.19
N ARG A 156 4.98 12.86 21.54
CA ARG A 156 4.60 14.26 21.59
C ARG A 156 4.69 14.89 20.20
N VAL A 157 3.75 14.54 19.32
CA VAL A 157 3.70 15.02 17.93
C VAL A 157 3.85 16.54 17.86
N MET A 158 3.22 17.28 18.77
CA MET A 158 3.22 18.75 18.78
C MET A 158 4.55 19.39 19.19
N GLU A 159 5.50 18.63 19.73
CA GLU A 159 6.87 19.12 20.02
C GLU A 159 7.80 18.98 18.80
N LEU A 160 7.34 18.34 17.72
CA LEU A 160 8.10 18.27 16.48
C LEU A 160 8.08 19.62 15.74
N PRO A 161 9.17 19.96 15.01
CA PRO A 161 9.16 21.01 14.00
C PRO A 161 7.99 20.86 13.04
N LYS A 162 7.44 21.99 12.56
CA LYS A 162 6.24 22.02 11.71
C LYS A 162 6.41 21.11 10.48
N GLU A 163 7.59 21.12 9.88
CA GLU A 163 7.92 20.36 8.67
C GLU A 163 7.77 18.86 8.90
N LEU A 164 8.25 18.36 10.05
CA LEU A 164 8.11 16.95 10.41
C LEU A 164 6.66 16.60 10.76
N ARG A 165 5.90 17.53 11.35
CA ARG A 165 4.46 17.33 11.63
C ARG A 165 3.67 17.21 10.34
N LEU A 166 3.89 18.10 9.36
CA LEU A 166 3.26 18.02 8.04
C LEU A 166 3.59 16.72 7.32
N ALA A 167 4.85 16.26 7.37
CA ALA A 167 5.23 14.97 6.79
C ALA A 167 4.50 13.78 7.45
N VAL A 168 4.39 13.79 8.78
CA VAL A 168 3.63 12.79 9.53
C VAL A 168 2.14 12.86 9.17
N PHE A 169 1.56 14.05 9.10
CA PHE A 169 0.15 14.24 8.76
C PHE A 169 -0.17 13.80 7.34
N GLY A 170 0.68 14.11 6.35
CA GLY A 170 0.49 13.66 4.96
C GLY A 170 0.49 12.13 4.85
N GLN A 171 1.35 11.43 5.61
CA GLN A 171 1.34 9.96 5.65
C GLN A 171 0.13 9.41 6.42
N ALA A 172 -0.23 10.05 7.54
CA ALA A 172 -1.29 9.57 8.43
C ALA A 172 -2.71 9.85 7.91
N ILE A 173 -2.88 10.87 7.06
CA ILE A 173 -4.15 11.19 6.41
C ILE A 173 -4.43 10.27 5.24
N GLY A 174 -3.38 9.91 4.48
CA GLY A 174 -3.44 9.12 3.25
C GLY A 174 -2.55 9.74 2.18
N MET A 175 -1.81 8.92 1.42
CA MET A 175 -0.87 9.42 0.41
C MET A 175 -1.53 9.82 -0.91
N ASP A 176 -2.76 9.38 -1.16
CA ASP A 176 -3.52 9.62 -2.37
C ASP A 176 -4.93 10.04 -1.98
N LEU A 177 -5.34 11.23 -2.41
CA LEU A 177 -6.65 11.80 -2.08
C LEU A 177 -7.53 11.83 -3.32
N PHE A 178 -8.83 11.63 -3.12
CA PHE A 178 -9.83 11.76 -4.18
C PHE A 178 -10.84 12.82 -3.75
N PRO A 179 -10.52 14.12 -3.91
CA PRO A 179 -11.41 15.20 -3.47
C PRO A 179 -12.77 15.10 -4.13
N GLU A 180 -13.81 15.41 -3.36
CA GLU A 180 -15.16 15.59 -3.86
C GLU A 180 -15.55 17.05 -3.67
N THR A 181 -16.26 17.61 -4.64
CA THR A 181 -16.89 18.92 -4.52
C THR A 181 -18.37 18.77 -4.26
N TYR A 182 -18.93 19.73 -3.55
CA TYR A 182 -20.38 19.86 -3.43
C TYR A 182 -20.78 21.33 -3.45
N SER A 183 -21.95 21.62 -4.02
CA SER A 183 -22.55 22.95 -3.93
C SER A 183 -23.10 23.18 -2.54
N ARG A 184 -22.72 24.31 -1.93
CA ARG A 184 -23.26 24.79 -0.66
C ARG A 184 -24.03 26.07 -0.93
N ALA A 185 -25.33 26.05 -0.62
CA ALA A 185 -26.13 27.26 -0.62
C ALA A 185 -25.65 28.18 0.51
N THR A 186 -25.33 29.43 0.18
CA THR A 186 -25.06 30.49 1.16
C THR A 186 -26.36 31.17 1.57
N GLU A 187 -26.34 31.96 2.66
CA GLU A 187 -27.53 32.74 3.10
C GLU A 187 -28.02 33.71 2.03
N GLU A 188 -27.15 34.11 1.10
CA GLU A 188 -27.44 35.01 -0.02
C GLU A 188 -27.98 34.28 -1.26
N SER A 189 -28.24 32.96 -1.16
CA SER A 189 -28.65 32.08 -2.27
C SER A 189 -27.61 31.88 -3.38
N ASP A 190 -26.38 32.35 -3.19
CA ASP A 190 -25.27 32.01 -4.08
C ASP A 190 -24.79 30.60 -3.74
N GLU A 191 -24.71 29.74 -4.76
CA GLU A 191 -24.11 28.41 -4.65
C GLU A 191 -22.58 28.54 -4.68
N THR A 192 -21.93 28.24 -3.57
CA THR A 192 -20.47 28.12 -3.53
C THR A 192 -20.06 26.66 -3.68
N CYS A 193 -19.12 26.40 -4.58
CA CYS A 193 -18.50 25.08 -4.70
C CYS A 193 -17.48 24.91 -3.56
N VAL A 194 -17.69 23.91 -2.70
CA VAL A 194 -16.78 23.61 -1.58
C VAL A 194 -16.05 22.31 -1.87
N ALA A 195 -14.73 22.34 -1.68
CA ALA A 195 -13.84 21.18 -1.78
C ALA A 195 -13.81 20.39 -0.47
N SER A 196 -13.97 19.07 -0.55
CA SER A 196 -13.68 18.14 0.56
C SER A 196 -12.44 17.30 0.26
N LEU A 197 -11.92 16.58 1.26
CA LEU A 197 -10.87 15.58 1.03
C LEU A 197 -11.40 14.30 0.35
N GLY A 198 -12.72 14.18 0.19
CA GLY A 198 -13.47 13.04 -0.35
C GLY A 198 -13.38 11.76 0.48
N HIS A 199 -13.99 10.69 -0.02
CA HIS A 199 -14.14 9.43 0.74
C HIS A 199 -13.16 8.33 0.29
N GLY A 200 -12.06 8.72 -0.36
CA GLY A 200 -11.16 7.78 -1.03
C GLY A 200 -11.74 7.35 -2.38
N TYR A 201 -11.30 6.21 -2.89
CA TYR A 201 -11.77 5.67 -4.15
C TYR A 201 -12.05 4.18 -4.01
N THR A 202 -13.31 3.82 -4.21
CA THR A 202 -13.72 2.44 -4.41
C THR A 202 -14.31 2.34 -5.80
N PRO A 203 -13.80 1.45 -6.66
CA PRO A 203 -14.40 1.25 -7.96
C PRO A 203 -15.88 0.81 -7.84
N PRO A 204 -16.73 1.12 -8.84
CA PRO A 204 -18.15 0.78 -8.81
C PRO A 204 -18.43 -0.70 -8.48
N GLU A 205 -19.56 -1.01 -7.83
CA GLU A 205 -19.89 -2.39 -7.42
C GLU A 205 -19.98 -3.35 -8.62
N GLU A 206 -20.32 -2.86 -9.81
CA GLU A 206 -20.34 -3.67 -11.03
C GLU A 206 -18.95 -4.24 -11.38
N TRP A 207 -17.90 -3.73 -10.74
CA TRP A 207 -16.51 -4.14 -10.90
C TRP A 207 -16.07 -5.12 -9.81
N GLU A 208 -16.96 -5.53 -8.90
CA GLU A 208 -16.63 -6.42 -7.79
C GLU A 208 -16.09 -7.78 -8.30
N GLY A 209 -14.90 -8.16 -7.81
CA GLY A 209 -14.23 -9.41 -8.17
C GLY A 209 -13.07 -9.27 -9.17
N THR A 210 -12.94 -8.11 -9.80
CA THR A 210 -11.81 -7.77 -10.70
C THR A 210 -10.90 -6.68 -10.14
N VAL A 211 -11.40 -5.92 -9.15
CA VAL A 211 -10.67 -4.89 -8.41
C VAL A 211 -9.49 -5.52 -7.65
N ARG A 212 -8.28 -5.02 -7.90
CA ARG A 212 -7.13 -5.36 -7.03
C ARG A 212 -7.16 -4.48 -5.80
N ARG A 213 -6.59 -4.97 -4.70
CA ARG A 213 -6.45 -4.14 -3.47
C ARG A 213 -5.76 -2.80 -3.73
N GLY A 214 -4.80 -2.75 -4.65
CA GLY A 214 -4.12 -1.51 -5.04
C GLY A 214 -4.96 -0.55 -5.89
N ASP A 215 -6.13 -0.98 -6.36
CA ASP A 215 -7.09 -0.11 -7.04
C ASP A 215 -8.00 0.64 -6.06
N ILE A 216 -8.09 0.16 -4.81
CA ILE A 216 -8.89 0.77 -3.75
C ILE A 216 -8.00 1.75 -2.98
N VAL A 217 -8.51 2.97 -2.80
CA VAL A 217 -7.88 3.99 -1.96
C VAL A 217 -8.79 4.22 -0.76
N ASP A 218 -8.26 3.94 0.42
CA ASP A 218 -8.99 4.11 1.67
C ASP A 218 -9.36 5.59 1.89
N ALA A 219 -10.48 5.82 2.59
CA ALA A 219 -10.89 7.16 2.95
C ALA A 219 -9.82 7.88 3.80
N PRO A 220 -9.68 9.21 3.68
CA PRO A 220 -8.79 9.98 4.53
C PRO A 220 -9.06 9.76 6.01
N ASN A 221 -8.01 9.76 6.84
CA ASN A 221 -8.17 9.63 8.29
C ASN A 221 -8.74 10.91 8.93
N PHE A 222 -10.06 11.07 8.84
CA PHE A 222 -10.80 12.21 9.39
C PHE A 222 -10.69 12.38 10.90
N ALA A 223 -10.22 11.37 11.64
CA ALA A 223 -9.99 11.52 13.08
C ALA A 223 -8.92 12.57 13.37
N LEU A 224 -7.93 12.74 12.50
CA LEU A 224 -6.87 13.75 12.63
C LEU A 224 -7.43 15.17 12.59
N LEU A 225 -8.41 15.41 11.71
CA LEU A 225 -9.07 16.71 11.57
C LEU A 225 -9.86 17.12 12.82
N ARG A 226 -10.09 16.21 13.76
CA ARG A 226 -10.90 16.44 14.97
C ARG A 226 -10.07 16.56 16.25
N VAL A 227 -8.74 16.50 16.16
CA VAL A 227 -7.86 16.49 17.34
C VAL A 227 -7.76 17.87 18.00
N SER A 228 -7.39 18.90 17.23
CA SER A 228 -7.29 20.29 17.69
C SER A 228 -7.33 21.24 16.50
N LYS A 229 -7.54 22.54 16.73
CA LYS A 229 -7.53 23.56 15.66
C LYS A 229 -6.20 23.59 14.90
N GLN A 230 -5.08 23.49 15.61
CA GLN A 230 -3.76 23.49 14.97
C GLN A 230 -3.54 22.24 14.11
N VAL A 231 -3.93 21.05 14.61
CA VAL A 231 -3.82 19.81 13.85
C VAL A 231 -4.75 19.85 12.64
N TYR A 232 -5.96 20.40 12.77
CA TYR A 232 -6.89 20.57 11.66
C TYR A 232 -6.28 21.38 10.51
N GLU A 233 -5.77 22.59 10.78
CA GLU A 233 -5.18 23.45 9.75
C GLU A 233 -3.95 22.78 9.11
N GLU A 234 -3.05 22.22 9.92
CA GLU A 234 -1.84 21.59 9.39
C GLU A 234 -2.10 20.28 8.65
N CYS A 235 -3.10 19.49 9.07
CA CYS A 235 -3.53 18.32 8.33
C CYS A 235 -4.19 18.70 7.01
N LYS A 236 -5.01 19.76 6.99
CA LYS A 236 -5.61 20.29 5.76
C LYS A 236 -4.52 20.72 4.78
N ASP A 237 -3.52 21.48 5.24
CA ASP A 237 -2.37 21.86 4.44
C ASP A 237 -1.60 20.64 3.92
N ALA A 238 -1.29 19.69 4.81
CA ALA A 238 -0.54 18.48 4.46
C ALA A 238 -1.26 17.56 3.49
N ALA A 239 -2.60 17.53 3.53
CA ALA A 239 -3.42 16.72 2.64
C ALA A 239 -3.13 17.06 1.17
N PHE A 240 -3.18 18.35 0.83
CA PHE A 240 -3.01 18.80 -0.55
C PHE A 240 -1.54 18.84 -0.99
N LEU A 241 -0.56 18.76 -0.09
CA LEU A 241 0.84 18.54 -0.44
C LEU A 241 1.11 17.12 -0.97
N GLY A 242 0.20 16.18 -0.71
CA GLY A 242 0.25 14.82 -1.24
C GLY A 242 -0.16 14.73 -2.71
N ARG A 243 -0.42 13.50 -3.16
CA ARG A 243 -1.01 13.26 -4.48
C ARG A 243 -2.51 13.50 -4.42
N VAL A 244 -3.02 14.28 -5.36
CA VAL A 244 -4.46 14.51 -5.56
C VAL A 244 -4.89 13.80 -6.84
N SER A 245 -5.81 12.85 -6.72
CA SER A 245 -6.29 12.01 -7.81
C SER A 245 -7.74 12.28 -8.18
N PHE A 246 -8.06 12.14 -9.47
CA PHE A 246 -9.39 12.38 -10.06
C PHE A 246 -9.88 11.13 -10.81
N ALA A 247 -11.12 10.68 -10.58
CA ALA A 247 -11.57 9.35 -11.02
C ALA A 247 -12.77 9.28 -11.98
N ASP A 248 -13.49 10.38 -12.23
CA ASP A 248 -14.67 10.38 -13.11
C ASP A 248 -14.79 11.78 -13.74
N GLN A 249 -15.24 11.83 -15.00
CA GLN A 249 -15.42 13.03 -15.83
C GLN A 249 -16.77 13.71 -15.68
N ARG A 250 -17.82 12.99 -15.24
CA ARG A 250 -19.08 13.58 -14.81
C ARG A 250 -18.87 14.56 -13.66
N HIS A 251 -17.71 14.47 -13.00
CA HIS A 251 -17.09 15.56 -12.27
C HIS A 251 -16.50 16.61 -13.24
N ALA A 252 -17.38 17.30 -13.96
CA ALA A 252 -17.11 18.66 -14.45
C ALA A 252 -16.53 19.57 -13.34
N ASP A 253 -16.64 19.13 -12.08
CA ASP A 253 -16.08 19.54 -10.81
C ASP A 253 -14.56 19.60 -10.65
N ILE A 254 -13.74 19.05 -11.56
CA ILE A 254 -12.29 19.28 -11.47
C ILE A 254 -11.98 20.79 -11.62
N LEU A 255 -12.65 21.48 -12.53
CA LEU A 255 -12.47 22.91 -12.74
C LEU A 255 -13.08 23.75 -11.61
N PRO A 256 -14.31 23.51 -11.13
CA PRO A 256 -14.83 24.07 -9.89
C PRO A 256 -13.92 23.86 -8.69
N LEU A 257 -13.32 22.69 -8.52
CA LEU A 257 -12.34 22.43 -7.45
C LEU A 257 -11.12 23.35 -7.59
N LEU A 258 -10.59 23.50 -8.80
CA LEU A 258 -9.49 24.42 -9.12
C LEU A 258 -9.90 25.90 -9.04
N LYS A 259 -11.19 26.20 -8.97
CA LYS A 259 -11.74 27.57 -8.82
C LYS A 259 -12.25 27.83 -7.39
N ALA A 260 -12.32 26.80 -6.54
CA ALA A 260 -12.85 26.91 -5.18
C ALA A 260 -11.86 27.69 -4.29
N PRO A 261 -12.32 28.75 -3.60
CA PRO A 261 -11.45 29.63 -2.82
C PRO A 261 -10.80 28.93 -1.62
N GLU A 262 -11.36 27.81 -1.12
CA GLU A 262 -10.77 27.08 0.00
C GLU A 262 -9.61 26.15 -0.37
N VAL A 263 -9.39 25.91 -1.67
CA VAL A 263 -8.24 25.17 -2.16
C VAL A 263 -7.11 26.18 -2.36
N PRO A 264 -5.99 26.09 -1.63
CA PRO A 264 -4.84 26.96 -1.85
C PRO A 264 -4.15 26.61 -3.20
N ILE A 265 -4.75 27.05 -4.31
CA ILE A 265 -4.45 26.54 -5.66
C ILE A 265 -3.06 26.88 -6.20
N PRO A 266 -2.45 28.07 -6.03
CA PRO A 266 -1.34 28.42 -6.92
C PRO A 266 -0.08 27.57 -6.76
N ASN A 267 0.17 26.94 -5.60
CA ASN A 267 1.46 26.26 -5.32
C ASN A 267 1.37 24.85 -4.74
N VAL A 268 0.17 24.28 -4.59
CA VAL A 268 0.00 23.08 -3.76
C VAL A 268 -0.14 21.81 -4.60
N LEU A 269 -0.74 21.89 -5.79
CA LEU A 269 -0.96 20.74 -6.68
C LEU A 269 0.29 20.38 -7.50
N THR A 270 1.36 20.01 -6.79
CA THR A 270 2.60 19.56 -7.43
C THR A 270 2.52 18.12 -7.95
N HIS A 271 1.54 17.34 -7.49
CA HIS A 271 1.36 15.94 -7.85
C HIS A 271 -0.12 15.61 -8.08
N ILE A 272 -0.49 15.40 -9.35
CA ILE A 272 -1.84 15.01 -9.75
C ILE A 272 -1.86 13.57 -10.27
N GLY A 273 -2.90 12.82 -9.92
CA GLY A 273 -3.29 11.56 -10.54
C GLY A 273 -4.57 11.72 -11.37
N LEU A 274 -4.58 11.20 -12.58
CA LEU A 274 -5.81 10.99 -13.34
C LEU A 274 -6.10 9.49 -13.32
N SER A 275 -7.31 9.09 -13.00
CA SER A 275 -7.77 7.70 -12.92
C SER A 275 -9.12 7.56 -13.61
N LEU A 276 -9.19 8.02 -14.85
CA LEU A 276 -10.41 8.09 -15.64
C LEU A 276 -10.65 6.76 -16.39
N SER A 277 -11.87 6.52 -16.85
CA SER A 277 -12.16 5.47 -17.84
C SER A 277 -11.57 5.81 -19.22
N LEU A 278 -11.50 4.83 -20.13
CA LEU A 278 -10.97 5.06 -21.48
C LEU A 278 -11.82 6.08 -22.25
N MET A 279 -13.15 5.95 -22.19
CA MET A 279 -14.08 6.94 -22.75
C MET A 279 -13.79 8.34 -22.22
N GLU A 280 -13.60 8.46 -20.91
CA GLU A 280 -13.37 9.77 -20.29
C GLU A 280 -12.03 10.35 -20.70
N TYR A 281 -10.98 9.54 -20.82
CA TYR A 281 -9.72 10.01 -21.39
C TYR A 281 -9.85 10.47 -22.84
N ILE A 282 -10.63 9.77 -23.67
CA ILE A 282 -10.91 10.18 -25.05
C ILE A 282 -11.55 11.58 -25.07
N TYR A 283 -12.56 11.83 -24.24
CA TYR A 283 -13.17 13.16 -24.16
C TYR A 283 -12.21 14.20 -23.55
N PHE A 284 -11.52 13.85 -22.47
CA PHE A 284 -10.67 14.78 -21.70
C PHE A 284 -9.53 15.33 -22.55
N PHE A 285 -8.84 14.45 -23.29
CA PHE A 285 -7.76 14.83 -24.19
C PHE A 285 -8.23 15.14 -25.62
N GLY A 286 -9.52 14.99 -25.91
CA GLY A 286 -10.08 15.23 -27.24
C GLY A 286 -9.50 14.32 -28.32
N VAL A 287 -9.45 13.01 -28.06
CA VAL A 287 -8.98 12.00 -29.03
C VAL A 287 -9.95 11.94 -30.21
N ARG A 288 -9.48 12.42 -31.35
CA ARG A 288 -10.27 12.58 -32.58
C ARG A 288 -10.32 11.27 -33.37
N VAL A 289 -11.26 10.39 -33.03
CA VAL A 289 -11.48 9.11 -33.70
C VAL A 289 -12.98 8.81 -33.82
N GLN A 290 -13.39 8.02 -34.81
CA GLN A 290 -14.80 7.63 -34.99
C GLN A 290 -15.25 6.64 -33.89
N PRO A 291 -16.55 6.63 -33.49
CA PRO A 291 -17.64 7.49 -33.96
C PRO A 291 -17.69 8.90 -33.33
N TRP A 292 -16.82 9.23 -32.36
CA TRP A 292 -16.95 10.46 -31.55
C TRP A 292 -16.76 11.76 -32.33
N LEU A 293 -16.10 11.69 -33.49
CA LEU A 293 -15.95 12.81 -34.40
C LEU A 293 -17.29 13.28 -34.96
N ASP A 294 -18.11 12.36 -35.46
CA ASP A 294 -19.35 12.70 -36.16
C ASP A 294 -20.48 13.06 -35.18
N GLU A 295 -20.43 12.53 -33.96
CA GLU A 295 -21.45 12.76 -32.92
C GLU A 295 -21.32 14.11 -32.20
N GLY A 296 -20.29 14.92 -32.50
CA GLY A 296 -20.05 16.19 -31.83
C GLY A 296 -19.78 16.06 -30.33
N ARG A 297 -19.40 14.86 -29.86
CA ARG A 297 -19.13 14.58 -28.44
C ARG A 297 -17.80 15.16 -27.96
N ILE A 298 -16.86 15.44 -28.87
CA ILE A 298 -15.56 16.02 -28.52
C ILE A 298 -15.67 17.56 -28.53
N THR A 299 -15.38 18.20 -27.39
CA THR A 299 -15.34 19.65 -27.31
C THR A 299 -14.06 20.21 -27.92
N SER A 300 -14.16 21.38 -28.54
CA SER A 300 -12.99 22.15 -29.00
C SER A 300 -13.03 23.54 -28.35
N PRO A 301 -12.10 23.86 -27.42
CA PRO A 301 -10.95 23.05 -27.01
C PRO A 301 -11.32 21.85 -26.10
N PRO A 302 -10.47 20.82 -26.01
CA PRO A 302 -10.66 19.73 -25.06
C PRO A 302 -10.49 20.19 -23.60
N PRO A 303 -11.16 19.55 -22.62
CA PRO A 303 -11.08 19.92 -21.22
C PRO A 303 -9.67 19.93 -20.64
N ALA A 304 -8.78 19.06 -21.12
CA ALA A 304 -7.37 19.02 -20.72
C ALA A 304 -6.69 20.38 -20.88
N GLN A 305 -7.03 21.15 -21.94
CA GLN A 305 -6.43 22.45 -22.18
C GLN A 305 -6.73 23.44 -21.04
N GLU A 306 -8.00 23.57 -20.64
CA GLU A 306 -8.37 24.44 -19.52
C GLU A 306 -7.77 23.91 -18.21
N PHE A 307 -7.84 22.59 -17.99
CA PHE A 307 -7.34 21.97 -16.76
C PHE A 307 -5.85 22.27 -16.53
N PHE A 308 -4.97 21.93 -17.47
CA PHE A 308 -3.53 22.09 -17.27
C PHE A 308 -3.08 23.56 -17.25
N CYS A 309 -3.79 24.46 -17.94
CA CYS A 309 -3.55 25.90 -17.81
C CYS A 309 -3.77 26.44 -16.38
N ASN A 310 -4.63 25.80 -15.59
CA ASN A 310 -4.94 26.21 -14.22
C ASN A 310 -4.06 25.54 -13.15
N VAL A 311 -3.12 24.66 -13.52
CA VAL A 311 -2.18 24.00 -12.59
C VAL A 311 -0.71 24.17 -13.01
N PRO A 312 -0.22 25.42 -13.14
CA PRO A 312 1.12 25.69 -13.68
C PRO A 312 2.27 25.17 -12.80
N THR A 313 2.02 24.85 -11.53
CA THR A 313 3.02 24.33 -10.59
C THR A 313 3.11 22.80 -10.58
N LEU A 314 2.34 22.12 -11.42
CA LEU A 314 2.33 20.66 -11.52
C LEU A 314 3.71 20.11 -11.90
N GLN A 315 4.29 19.30 -11.00
CA GLN A 315 5.60 18.68 -11.19
C GLN A 315 5.49 17.21 -11.63
N ARG A 316 4.40 16.54 -11.23
CA ARG A 316 4.20 15.10 -11.41
C ARG A 316 2.77 14.81 -11.82
N LEU A 317 2.60 14.13 -12.95
CA LEU A 317 1.32 13.65 -13.43
C LEU A 317 1.35 12.12 -13.55
N GLY A 318 0.49 11.44 -12.80
CA GLY A 318 0.20 10.02 -12.98
C GLY A 318 -1.07 9.85 -13.82
N ILE A 319 -1.02 9.04 -14.87
CA ILE A 319 -2.19 8.68 -15.70
C ILE A 319 -2.47 7.19 -15.50
N LYS A 320 -3.51 6.88 -14.73
CA LYS A 320 -3.89 5.53 -14.29
C LYS A 320 -4.99 4.99 -15.19
N PHE A 321 -4.67 3.97 -15.98
CA PHE A 321 -5.63 3.31 -16.84
C PHE A 321 -6.36 2.17 -16.11
N PRO A 322 -7.68 2.05 -16.32
CA PRO A 322 -8.50 1.03 -15.68
C PRO A 322 -8.17 -0.36 -16.25
N SER A 323 -8.60 -1.41 -15.54
CA SER A 323 -8.45 -2.77 -16.06
C SER A 323 -9.23 -2.96 -17.36
N PRO A 324 -8.67 -3.63 -18.39
CA PRO A 324 -9.42 -4.00 -19.59
C PRO A 324 -10.58 -4.95 -19.29
N MET A 325 -10.63 -5.57 -18.10
CA MET A 325 -11.81 -6.31 -17.67
C MET A 325 -13.07 -5.43 -17.59
N TYR A 326 -12.89 -4.12 -17.47
CA TYR A 326 -13.97 -3.13 -17.49
C TYR A 326 -14.34 -2.68 -18.90
N GLY A 327 -13.77 -3.28 -19.95
CA GLY A 327 -14.00 -2.90 -21.35
C GLY A 327 -15.50 -2.71 -21.64
N GLN A 328 -16.38 -3.64 -21.26
CA GLN A 328 -17.82 -3.47 -21.51
C GLN A 328 -18.50 -2.22 -20.90
N PHE A 329 -17.86 -1.56 -19.92
CA PHE A 329 -18.36 -0.34 -19.27
C PHE A 329 -17.54 0.91 -19.60
N THR A 330 -16.29 0.71 -20.00
CA THR A 330 -15.31 1.80 -20.16
C THR A 330 -14.75 1.89 -21.57
N ASP A 331 -14.90 0.82 -22.36
CA ASP A 331 -14.54 0.76 -23.76
C ASP A 331 -15.41 1.77 -24.51
N PRO A 332 -14.77 2.70 -25.21
CA PRO A 332 -15.48 3.73 -25.94
C PRO A 332 -16.52 3.15 -26.91
N TRP A 333 -16.22 2.06 -27.61
CA TRP A 333 -17.11 1.49 -28.64
C TRP A 333 -18.28 0.68 -28.06
N CYS A 334 -18.38 0.53 -26.73
CA CYS A 334 -19.46 -0.19 -26.05
C CYS A 334 -20.65 0.70 -25.59
N ILE A 335 -20.61 2.02 -25.84
CA ILE A 335 -21.50 2.99 -25.17
C ILE A 335 -22.96 2.94 -25.64
N ASP A 336 -23.24 2.58 -26.90
CA ASP A 336 -24.62 2.52 -27.40
C ASP A 336 -25.15 1.09 -27.48
N ARG A 337 -25.47 0.52 -26.30
CA ARG A 337 -26.11 -0.81 -26.17
C ARG A 337 -27.42 -0.95 -26.97
N CYS A 338 -27.98 0.16 -27.45
CA CYS A 338 -29.28 0.25 -28.11
C CYS A 338 -29.20 0.36 -29.64
N GLU A 339 -28.09 0.82 -30.21
CA GLU A 339 -27.96 0.88 -31.67
C GLU A 339 -27.51 -0.49 -32.20
N LYS A 340 -28.48 -1.21 -32.79
CA LYS A 340 -28.30 -2.55 -33.36
C LYS A 340 -27.15 -2.67 -34.36
N ASN A 341 -26.62 -1.56 -34.86
CA ASN A 341 -25.62 -1.50 -35.92
C ASN A 341 -24.20 -1.83 -35.46
N TYR A 342 -23.91 -1.81 -34.16
CA TYR A 342 -22.55 -2.01 -33.65
C TYR A 342 -22.22 -3.46 -33.28
N ARG A 343 -23.20 -4.38 -33.29
CA ARG A 343 -22.93 -5.76 -32.93
C ARG A 343 -22.21 -6.48 -34.07
N GLY A 344 -21.18 -7.24 -33.73
CA GLY A 344 -20.56 -8.17 -34.67
C GLY A 344 -21.59 -9.18 -35.19
N PRO A 345 -21.25 -9.95 -36.24
CA PRO A 345 -22.15 -10.95 -36.83
C PRO A 345 -22.67 -11.98 -35.81
N GLU A 346 -21.95 -12.19 -34.70
CA GLU A 346 -22.30 -13.10 -33.61
C GLU A 346 -22.97 -12.41 -32.41
N GLY A 347 -23.29 -11.12 -32.51
CA GLY A 347 -23.92 -10.36 -31.43
C GLY A 347 -22.96 -9.83 -30.37
N GLU A 348 -21.65 -10.10 -30.51
CA GLU A 348 -20.58 -9.61 -29.63
C GLU A 348 -20.49 -8.09 -29.68
N LEU A 349 -20.24 -7.48 -28.51
CA LEU A 349 -19.92 -6.06 -28.45
C LEU A 349 -18.49 -5.84 -28.96
N PRO A 350 -18.29 -4.90 -29.88
CA PRO A 350 -16.97 -4.54 -30.37
C PRO A 350 -16.16 -3.96 -29.19
N MET A 351 -15.02 -4.57 -28.88
CA MET A 351 -14.06 -4.05 -27.92
C MET A 351 -12.76 -3.72 -28.63
N GLY A 352 -12.20 -2.55 -28.32
CA GLY A 352 -10.89 -2.16 -28.80
C GLY A 352 -9.77 -2.90 -28.06
N CYS A 353 -8.66 -3.08 -28.75
CA CYS A 353 -7.41 -3.44 -28.12
C CYS A 353 -7.03 -2.36 -27.09
N HIS A 354 -7.17 -2.68 -25.80
CA HIS A 354 -6.81 -1.77 -24.70
C HIS A 354 -5.44 -1.11 -24.87
N ASN A 355 -4.45 -1.87 -25.34
CA ASN A 355 -3.10 -1.37 -25.57
C ASN A 355 -3.06 -0.26 -26.64
N THR A 356 -3.77 -0.47 -27.75
CA THR A 356 -3.85 0.47 -28.86
C THR A 356 -4.61 1.74 -28.44
N VAL A 357 -5.71 1.58 -27.72
CA VAL A 357 -6.53 2.71 -27.24
C VAL A 357 -5.75 3.58 -26.24
N VAL A 358 -5.01 2.96 -25.31
CA VAL A 358 -4.10 3.69 -24.40
C VAL A 358 -3.06 4.48 -25.19
N ASP A 359 -2.48 3.89 -26.22
CA ASP A 359 -1.49 4.57 -27.07
C ASP A 359 -2.10 5.78 -27.79
N TRP A 360 -3.31 5.64 -28.35
CA TRP A 360 -4.04 6.75 -28.98
C TRP A 360 -4.32 7.87 -28.00
N ILE A 361 -4.82 7.56 -26.80
CA ILE A 361 -5.05 8.54 -25.74
C ILE A 361 -3.77 9.32 -25.44
N MET A 362 -2.65 8.61 -25.31
CA MET A 362 -1.38 9.22 -24.96
C MET A 362 -0.80 10.09 -26.09
N ILE A 363 -0.99 9.69 -27.36
CA ILE A 363 -0.66 10.53 -28.52
C ILE A 363 -1.32 11.90 -28.40
N PHE A 364 -2.63 11.95 -28.16
CA PHE A 364 -3.35 13.22 -28.00
C PHE A 364 -2.98 13.94 -26.70
N ALA A 365 -2.76 13.21 -25.60
CA ALA A 365 -2.37 13.78 -24.32
C ALA A 365 -1.05 14.57 -24.39
N THR A 366 -0.10 14.17 -25.25
CA THR A 366 1.23 14.82 -25.36
C THR A 366 1.17 16.34 -25.56
N GLN A 367 0.18 16.84 -26.30
CA GLN A 367 0.03 18.27 -26.57
C GLN A 367 -0.23 19.07 -25.30
N TYR A 368 -0.82 18.43 -24.28
CA TYR A 368 -1.21 19.06 -23.03
C TYR A 368 -0.22 18.80 -21.91
N VAL A 369 0.41 17.63 -21.88
CA VAL A 369 1.21 17.20 -20.72
C VAL A 369 2.73 17.31 -20.94
N GLY A 370 3.18 17.60 -22.16
CA GLY A 370 4.62 17.63 -22.49
C GLY A 370 5.45 18.66 -21.73
N HIS A 371 4.83 19.68 -21.12
CA HIS A 371 5.50 20.67 -20.28
C HIS A 371 5.68 20.22 -18.82
N ILE A 372 5.07 19.10 -18.41
CA ILE A 372 5.10 18.61 -17.03
C ILE A 372 6.38 17.78 -16.82
N PRO A 373 7.25 18.12 -15.84
CA PRO A 373 8.56 17.48 -15.69
C PRO A 373 8.55 15.96 -15.52
N LYS A 374 7.51 15.39 -14.92
CA LYS A 374 7.38 13.94 -14.71
C LYS A 374 5.98 13.47 -15.04
N VAL A 375 5.83 12.83 -16.18
CA VAL A 375 4.60 12.13 -16.58
C VAL A 375 4.87 10.64 -16.56
N TYR A 376 3.97 9.86 -15.94
CA TYR A 376 4.11 8.41 -15.89
C TYR A 376 2.75 7.72 -15.93
N LEU A 377 2.75 6.48 -16.46
CA LEU A 377 1.56 5.66 -16.62
C LEU A 377 1.43 4.69 -15.45
N GLU A 378 0.21 4.50 -14.98
CA GLU A 378 -0.16 3.60 -13.89
C GLU A 378 -1.35 2.71 -14.26
N GLY A 379 -1.68 1.77 -13.39
CA GLY A 379 -2.82 0.87 -13.58
C GLY A 379 -2.49 -0.26 -14.55
N TYR A 380 -3.42 -0.56 -15.45
CA TYR A 380 -3.36 -1.72 -16.32
C TYR A 380 -2.81 -1.34 -17.70
N VAL A 381 -1.52 -1.00 -17.74
CA VAL A 381 -0.80 -0.65 -18.97
C VAL A 381 0.32 -1.66 -19.18
N LYS A 382 0.47 -2.15 -20.41
CA LYS A 382 1.54 -3.10 -20.75
C LYS A 382 2.91 -2.43 -20.68
N ASN A 383 3.93 -3.22 -20.35
CA ASN A 383 5.29 -2.73 -20.17
C ASN A 383 5.85 -2.09 -21.44
N SER A 384 5.48 -2.58 -22.63
CA SER A 384 5.92 -1.99 -23.90
C SER A 384 5.41 -0.54 -24.06
N ILE A 385 4.13 -0.30 -23.78
CA ILE A 385 3.51 1.02 -23.83
C ILE A 385 4.09 1.92 -22.73
N GLN A 386 4.25 1.41 -21.51
CA GLN A 386 4.92 2.18 -20.45
C GLN A 386 6.34 2.60 -20.84
N ALA A 387 7.12 1.70 -21.44
CA ALA A 387 8.48 1.98 -21.88
C ALA A 387 8.51 2.99 -23.03
N LYS A 388 7.63 2.83 -24.04
CA LYS A 388 7.47 3.78 -25.16
C LYS A 388 7.22 5.19 -24.65
N TRP A 389 6.20 5.37 -23.81
CA TRP A 389 5.80 6.69 -23.34
C TRP A 389 6.79 7.31 -22.37
N ARG A 390 7.44 6.50 -21.52
CA ARG A 390 8.55 6.97 -20.69
C ARG A 390 9.69 7.51 -21.55
N GLY A 391 10.08 6.79 -22.61
CA GLY A 391 11.12 7.24 -23.53
C GLY A 391 10.77 8.53 -24.27
N ILE A 392 9.51 8.69 -24.68
CA ILE A 392 9.02 9.93 -25.32
C ILE A 392 9.11 11.11 -24.35
N PHE A 393 8.59 10.99 -23.13
CA PHE A 393 8.63 12.07 -22.14
C PHE A 393 10.05 12.39 -21.66
N ASP A 394 10.91 11.40 -21.47
CA ASP A 394 12.32 11.61 -21.11
C ASP A 394 13.06 12.39 -22.21
N SER A 395 12.75 12.09 -23.48
CA SER A 395 13.32 12.81 -24.64
C SER A 395 12.84 14.27 -24.69
N GLN A 396 11.54 14.51 -24.48
CA GLN A 396 10.96 15.85 -24.42
C GLN A 396 11.54 16.68 -23.26
N ASN A 397 11.66 16.09 -22.07
CA ASN A 397 12.30 16.71 -20.91
C ASN A 397 13.77 17.05 -21.13
N SER A 398 14.44 16.31 -22.02
CA SER A 398 15.82 16.57 -22.44
C SER A 398 15.92 17.62 -23.56
N GLY A 399 14.79 18.23 -23.96
CA GLY A 399 14.72 19.24 -25.02
C GLY A 399 14.58 18.69 -26.43
N THR A 400 14.37 17.39 -26.61
CA THR A 400 14.12 16.78 -27.93
C THR A 400 12.61 16.72 -28.19
N GLU A 401 12.13 17.59 -29.06
CA GLU A 401 10.73 17.59 -29.50
C GLU A 401 10.47 16.36 -30.39
N ILE A 402 9.44 15.58 -30.05
CA ILE A 402 8.96 14.45 -30.84
C ILE A 402 7.63 14.90 -31.47
N ASP A 403 7.62 15.03 -32.79
CA ASP A 403 6.42 15.39 -33.55
C ASP A 403 5.55 14.15 -33.75
N LEU A 404 4.34 14.16 -33.17
CA LEU A 404 3.35 13.08 -33.26
C LEU A 404 2.14 13.46 -34.16
N ARG A 405 2.25 14.52 -34.96
CA ARG A 405 1.15 14.98 -35.82
C ARG A 405 0.73 13.94 -36.85
N ASN A 406 1.68 13.22 -37.43
CA ASN A 406 1.38 12.19 -38.43
C ASN A 406 0.58 11.04 -37.81
N GLU A 407 0.92 10.65 -36.58
CA GLU A 407 0.22 9.63 -35.80
C GLU A 407 -1.19 10.09 -35.42
N MET A 408 -1.36 11.34 -35.00
CA MET A 408 -2.69 11.94 -34.75
C MET A 408 -3.54 11.92 -36.02
N THR A 409 -3.00 12.38 -37.15
CA THR A 409 -3.69 12.36 -38.45
C THR A 409 -4.01 10.93 -38.89
N ALA A 410 -3.12 9.97 -38.65
CA ALA A 410 -3.39 8.56 -38.96
C ALA A 410 -4.57 8.01 -38.15
N ILE A 411 -4.68 8.37 -36.86
CA ILE A 411 -5.82 8.00 -36.00
C ILE A 411 -7.12 8.66 -36.47
N GLU A 412 -7.07 9.94 -36.84
CA GLU A 412 -8.22 10.70 -37.35
C GLU A 412 -8.79 10.13 -38.65
N LEU A 413 -7.94 9.51 -39.47
CA LEU A 413 -8.28 8.96 -40.78
C LEU A 413 -8.65 7.47 -40.76
N ILE A 414 -8.68 6.82 -39.59
CA ILE A 414 -9.07 5.41 -39.50
C ILE A 414 -10.52 5.24 -39.98
N PRO A 415 -10.77 4.40 -41.01
CA PRO A 415 -12.13 4.13 -41.46
C PRO A 415 -12.97 3.50 -40.36
N PHE A 416 -14.28 3.77 -40.38
CA PHE A 416 -15.19 3.25 -39.37
C PHE A 416 -15.22 1.71 -39.33
N GLU A 417 -15.10 1.06 -40.49
CA GLU A 417 -15.03 -0.39 -40.67
C GLU A 417 -13.79 -1.06 -40.05
N ASP A 418 -12.72 -0.29 -39.79
CA ASP A 418 -11.50 -0.76 -39.12
C ASP A 418 -11.55 -0.53 -37.60
N LEU A 419 -12.66 0.00 -37.09
CA LEU A 419 -12.90 0.24 -35.67
C LEU A 419 -13.87 -0.80 -35.07
N PRO A 420 -13.68 -1.18 -33.80
CA PRO A 420 -12.60 -0.77 -32.90
C PRO A 420 -11.26 -1.45 -33.29
N PRO A 421 -10.10 -0.94 -32.83
CA PRO A 421 -8.81 -1.50 -33.21
C PRO A 421 -8.69 -2.96 -32.78
N LYS A 422 -8.32 -3.84 -33.72
CA LYS A 422 -8.09 -5.27 -33.47
C LYS A 422 -6.93 -5.48 -32.48
N CYS A 423 -7.04 -6.53 -31.67
CA CYS A 423 -6.02 -6.87 -30.68
C CYS A 423 -4.96 -7.81 -31.27
N ASP A 424 -3.81 -7.25 -31.64
CA ASP A 424 -2.64 -8.00 -32.11
C ASP A 424 -1.63 -8.31 -30.99
N CYS A 425 -2.08 -8.20 -29.74
CA CYS A 425 -1.24 -8.46 -28.58
C CYS A 425 -0.93 -9.96 -28.44
N ALA A 426 0.32 -10.31 -28.10
CA ALA A 426 0.72 -11.71 -27.88
C ALA A 426 -0.11 -12.42 -26.80
N TYR A 427 -0.45 -11.64 -25.76
CA TYR A 427 -1.53 -11.91 -24.80
C TYR A 427 -2.66 -10.91 -25.08
N PRO A 428 -3.78 -11.38 -25.66
CA PRO A 428 -4.92 -10.54 -25.97
C PRO A 428 -5.37 -9.75 -24.74
N CYS A 429 -5.55 -8.45 -24.91
CA CYS A 429 -6.14 -7.58 -23.89
C CYS A 429 -7.60 -7.24 -24.22
N ASP A 430 -8.11 -7.69 -25.36
CA ASP A 430 -9.55 -7.71 -25.65
C ASP A 430 -10.18 -8.91 -24.96
N ASN A 431 -11.21 -8.66 -24.17
CA ASN A 431 -11.69 -9.64 -23.20
C ASN A 431 -12.90 -10.42 -23.72
N ARG A 432 -12.80 -10.98 -24.93
CA ARG A 432 -13.92 -11.64 -25.62
C ARG A 432 -14.51 -12.80 -24.81
N ASP A 433 -13.65 -13.63 -24.22
CA ASP A 433 -14.08 -14.80 -23.46
C ASP A 433 -14.88 -14.44 -22.19
N ILE A 434 -14.53 -13.36 -21.49
CA ILE A 434 -15.26 -12.95 -20.26
C ILE A 434 -16.65 -12.42 -20.60
N TRP A 435 -16.85 -11.82 -21.78
CA TRP A 435 -18.16 -11.36 -22.20
C TRP A 435 -19.15 -12.53 -22.32
N LEU A 436 -18.76 -13.58 -23.04
CA LEU A 436 -19.56 -14.80 -23.23
C LEU A 436 -19.97 -15.44 -21.89
N ILE A 437 -19.17 -15.25 -20.84
CA ILE A 437 -19.40 -15.83 -19.52
C ILE A 437 -20.26 -14.92 -18.64
N THR A 438 -20.08 -13.60 -18.71
CA THR A 438 -20.82 -12.64 -17.86
C THR A 438 -22.22 -12.34 -18.38
N HIS A 439 -22.46 -12.52 -19.68
CA HIS A 439 -23.74 -12.29 -20.33
C HIS A 439 -24.09 -13.50 -21.20
N PRO A 440 -24.47 -14.65 -20.62
CA PRO A 440 -25.07 -15.72 -21.41
C PRO A 440 -26.23 -15.10 -22.21
N LEU A 441 -26.36 -15.48 -23.48
CA LEU A 441 -27.26 -14.94 -24.51
C LEU A 441 -28.77 -15.10 -24.21
N ASP A 442 -29.18 -14.94 -22.95
CA ASP A 442 -30.53 -15.15 -22.43
C ASP A 442 -31.47 -13.95 -22.66
N THR A 443 -31.03 -12.90 -23.36
CA THR A 443 -31.97 -11.91 -23.89
C THR A 443 -32.67 -12.51 -25.11
N CYS A 444 -33.67 -13.37 -24.84
CA CYS A 444 -34.62 -13.73 -25.86
C CYS A 444 -35.25 -12.43 -26.39
N ASP A 445 -35.28 -12.27 -27.72
CA ASP A 445 -35.58 -11.04 -28.44
C ASP A 445 -37.08 -10.66 -28.43
N HIS A 446 -37.76 -10.95 -27.33
CA HIS A 446 -39.18 -10.69 -27.17
C HIS A 446 -39.35 -9.34 -26.48
N GLY A 447 -39.98 -8.40 -27.19
CA GLY A 447 -40.10 -7.00 -26.80
C GLY A 447 -40.71 -6.78 -25.40
N PRO A 448 -40.54 -5.57 -24.84
CA PRO A 448 -41.07 -5.23 -23.52
C PRO A 448 -42.60 -5.45 -23.48
N GLY A 449 -43.03 -6.57 -22.89
CA GLY A 449 -44.44 -6.99 -22.81
C GLY A 449 -44.69 -8.50 -23.01
N SER A 450 -43.75 -9.24 -23.59
CA SER A 450 -43.89 -10.69 -23.79
C SER A 450 -43.40 -11.49 -22.58
N GLN A 451 -44.31 -12.21 -21.93
CA GLN A 451 -44.00 -13.19 -20.89
C GLN A 451 -43.31 -14.43 -21.49
N CYS A 452 -42.02 -14.34 -21.85
CA CYS A 452 -41.26 -15.53 -22.25
C CYS A 452 -41.01 -16.42 -21.02
N LYS A 453 -41.57 -17.63 -21.01
CA LYS A 453 -41.31 -18.67 -20.00
C LYS A 453 -39.90 -19.30 -20.09
N CYS A 454 -39.04 -18.69 -20.90
CA CYS A 454 -37.75 -19.20 -21.38
C CYS A 454 -36.66 -19.05 -20.31
N VAL A 455 -36.82 -18.09 -19.40
CA VAL A 455 -35.79 -17.70 -18.41
C VAL A 455 -35.88 -18.49 -17.08
N TRP A 456 -36.93 -19.27 -16.83
CA TRP A 456 -37.20 -19.81 -15.49
C TRP A 456 -36.74 -21.25 -15.21
N ARG A 457 -36.01 -21.92 -16.11
CA ARG A 457 -35.68 -23.36 -15.93
C ARG A 457 -34.22 -23.77 -15.88
N ILE A 458 -33.26 -22.85 -16.01
CA ILE A 458 -31.84 -23.17 -15.82
C ILE A 458 -31.42 -22.66 -14.44
N GLY A 459 -30.87 -23.54 -13.60
CA GLY A 459 -30.65 -23.33 -12.17
C GLY A 459 -29.84 -22.07 -11.84
N HIS A 460 -30.50 -21.09 -11.22
CA HIS A 460 -30.00 -19.77 -10.83
C HIS A 460 -28.72 -19.74 -9.95
N GLN A 461 -28.26 -20.87 -9.40
CA GLN A 461 -27.19 -20.89 -8.39
C GLN A 461 -25.81 -21.27 -8.96
N GLU A 462 -25.73 -22.13 -9.98
CA GLU A 462 -24.44 -22.50 -10.61
C GLU A 462 -23.97 -21.47 -11.62
N GLN A 463 -24.88 -20.84 -12.37
CA GLN A 463 -24.52 -19.78 -13.33
C GLN A 463 -23.98 -18.51 -12.66
N ARG A 464 -24.36 -18.18 -11.43
CA ARG A 464 -23.76 -17.03 -10.70
C ARG A 464 -22.32 -17.29 -10.24
N GLN A 465 -21.90 -18.55 -10.10
CA GLN A 465 -20.53 -18.87 -9.65
C GLN A 465 -19.52 -18.98 -10.79
N GLN A 466 -19.95 -19.29 -12.03
CA GLN A 466 -19.04 -19.44 -13.16
C GLN A 466 -18.32 -18.13 -13.57
N PRO A 467 -18.99 -16.97 -13.68
CA PRO A 467 -18.32 -15.69 -13.97
C PRO A 467 -17.28 -15.35 -12.90
N LYS A 468 -17.62 -15.53 -11.62
CA LYS A 468 -16.68 -15.31 -10.50
C LYS A 468 -15.46 -16.24 -10.56
N ARG A 469 -15.58 -17.44 -11.13
CA ARG A 469 -14.44 -18.38 -11.29
C ARG A 469 -13.53 -17.99 -12.47
N VAL A 470 -14.10 -17.53 -13.58
CA VAL A 470 -13.30 -17.12 -14.75
C VAL A 470 -12.63 -15.76 -14.52
N LEU A 471 -13.33 -14.80 -13.91
CA LEU A 471 -12.75 -13.52 -13.49
C LEU A 471 -11.57 -13.72 -12.52
N LYS A 472 -11.64 -14.72 -11.62
CA LYS A 472 -10.52 -15.10 -10.74
C LYS A 472 -9.31 -15.69 -11.47
N ARG A 473 -9.49 -16.21 -12.69
CA ARG A 473 -8.42 -16.80 -13.50
C ARG A 473 -7.76 -15.78 -14.41
N TYR A 474 -8.48 -14.71 -14.78
CA TYR A 474 -7.90 -13.66 -15.60
C TYR A 474 -6.74 -12.98 -14.86
N LYS A 475 -5.59 -12.95 -15.52
CA LYS A 475 -4.43 -12.18 -15.08
C LYS A 475 -4.08 -11.26 -16.24
N PHE A 476 -4.12 -9.96 -15.98
CA PHE A 476 -3.55 -9.00 -16.92
C PHE A 476 -2.03 -9.24 -16.98
N HIS A 477 -1.57 -9.69 -18.15
CA HIS A 477 -0.16 -9.89 -18.43
C HIS A 477 0.44 -8.54 -18.81
N PHE A 478 1.32 -8.04 -17.95
CA PHE A 478 2.03 -6.78 -18.18
C PHE A 478 3.13 -6.92 -19.24
N GLU A 479 3.64 -8.14 -19.44
CA GLU A 479 4.66 -8.43 -20.45
C GLU A 479 4.01 -8.76 -21.79
N ASP A 480 4.54 -8.17 -22.86
CA ASP A 480 4.11 -8.45 -24.24
C ASP A 480 4.89 -9.60 -24.89
N GLU A 481 6.00 -9.99 -24.30
CA GLU A 481 6.78 -11.11 -24.79
C GLU A 481 6.13 -12.40 -24.29
N ARG A 482 5.66 -13.25 -25.20
CA ARG A 482 5.62 -14.68 -24.88
C ARG A 482 7.06 -15.01 -24.52
N SER A 483 7.33 -15.46 -23.29
CA SER A 483 8.59 -16.12 -23.04
C SER A 483 8.69 -17.18 -24.13
N SER A 484 9.63 -16.99 -25.05
CA SER A 484 10.02 -18.06 -25.93
C SER A 484 10.68 -19.05 -25.00
N ASP A 485 9.87 -19.86 -24.32
CA ASP A 485 10.33 -21.00 -23.56
C ASP A 485 11.03 -21.89 -24.56
N SER A 486 12.35 -21.70 -24.58
CA SER A 486 13.38 -22.71 -24.77
C SER A 486 12.82 -24.11 -24.93
N SER A 487 12.40 -24.44 -26.15
CA SER A 487 12.49 -25.79 -26.65
C SER A 487 13.97 -26.10 -26.87
N GLY A 488 14.60 -26.76 -25.90
CA GLY A 488 15.94 -27.34 -26.04
C GLY A 488 16.89 -26.95 -24.93
N ASP A 489 16.89 -27.72 -23.83
CA ASP A 489 18.06 -28.51 -23.39
C ASP A 489 17.83 -29.01 -21.95
N ASP A 490 17.01 -30.07 -21.86
CA ASP A 490 17.15 -31.06 -20.79
C ASP A 490 18.39 -31.92 -21.10
N ASP A 491 19.60 -31.39 -20.87
CA ASP A 491 20.81 -32.20 -20.62
C ASP A 491 22.01 -31.34 -20.19
N ALA A 492 22.09 -31.02 -18.89
CA ALA A 492 23.38 -30.72 -18.26
C ALA A 492 23.32 -31.08 -16.77
N SER A 493 23.55 -32.37 -16.53
CA SER A 493 24.02 -32.95 -15.28
C SER A 493 25.10 -32.13 -14.57
N GLN A 494 24.99 -32.10 -13.23
CA GLN A 494 26.11 -32.24 -12.29
C GLN A 494 27.36 -31.38 -12.52
N HIS A 495 27.55 -30.34 -11.70
CA HIS A 495 28.84 -30.15 -11.05
C HIS A 495 28.72 -29.49 -9.67
N ARG A 496 28.92 -30.32 -8.64
CA ARG A 496 29.48 -29.90 -7.35
C ARG A 496 30.98 -29.64 -7.55
N SER A 497 31.47 -28.51 -7.05
CA SER A 497 32.81 -28.34 -6.43
C SER A 497 32.90 -26.91 -5.89
N THR A 498 32.83 -26.67 -4.58
CA THR A 498 33.98 -26.50 -3.65
C THR A 498 35.06 -25.51 -4.09
N LEU A 499 35.42 -24.63 -3.14
CA LEU A 499 36.62 -23.77 -2.96
C LEU A 499 36.21 -22.28 -2.90
N ARG A 500 36.62 -21.46 -1.93
CA ARG A 500 37.61 -21.59 -0.86
C ARG A 500 37.32 -20.55 0.22
#